data_AF-A0A7N0VE87-F1
#
_entry.id   AF-A0A7N0VE87-F1
#
_cell.length_a   1.000
_cell.length_b   1.000
_cell.length_c   1.000
_cell.angle_alpha   90.00
_cell.angle_beta   90.00
_cell.angle_gamma   90.00
#
_symmetry.space_group_name_H-M   'P 1'
#
loop_
_entity.id
_entity.type
_entity.pdbx_description
1 polymer ?
#
loop_
_entity_poly.entity_id
_entity_poly.type
_entity_poly.pdbx_seq_one_letter_code
_entity_poly.pdbx_strand_id
1 'polypeptide(L)'
;MKNVKIRARWYYWPEDTIQGRRFFHGLRELFLSDHSEDHYVECINGKCNVRALDEYQELDLVMDDDYFWRFQYIRNEGKLIPESVEVFCICETPLNPDLRMILCDGCQDWFHLYCINMSLEESTRISHYYCGTCRSANRHHHILV
;
A
#
# COMPACT_ATOMS: atom_id res chain seq x y z
N MET A 1 -13.47 35.31 -21.80
CA MET A 1 -13.22 33.92 -21.33
C MET A 1 -13.93 33.78 -20.00
N LYS A 2 -14.76 32.75 -19.79
CA LYS A 2 -15.49 32.60 -18.53
C LYS A 2 -14.53 32.05 -17.48
N ASN A 3 -14.40 32.72 -16.34
CA ASN A 3 -13.61 32.30 -15.20
C ASN A 3 -14.29 31.10 -14.52
N VAL A 4 -14.15 29.91 -15.10
CA VAL A 4 -14.72 28.68 -14.55
C VAL A 4 -13.84 28.23 -13.38
N LYS A 5 -14.47 27.97 -12.24
CA LYS A 5 -13.81 27.41 -11.06
C LYS A 5 -14.32 26.00 -10.79
N ILE A 6 -13.47 25.21 -10.16
CA ILE A 6 -13.81 23.92 -9.57
C ILE A 6 -13.53 23.96 -8.08
N ARG A 7 -14.35 23.28 -7.29
CA ARG A 7 -14.03 23.00 -5.90
C ARG A 7 -13.26 21.68 -5.85
N ALA A 8 -11.97 21.74 -5.54
CA ALA A 8 -11.12 20.57 -5.43
C ALA A 8 -11.02 20.10 -3.98
N ARG A 9 -10.84 18.80 -3.79
CA ARG A 9 -10.47 18.19 -2.52
C ARG A 9 -9.05 17.67 -2.65
N TRP A 10 -8.19 18.06 -1.72
CA TRP A 10 -6.76 17.81 -1.83
C TRP A 10 -6.40 16.38 -1.41
N TYR A 11 -5.48 15.79 -2.18
CA TYR A 11 -4.66 14.67 -1.74
C TYR A 11 -3.30 15.20 -1.30
N TYR A 12 -2.71 14.59 -0.28
CA TYR A 12 -1.39 14.93 0.23
C TYR A 12 -0.41 13.80 -0.01
N TRP A 13 0.82 14.13 -0.38
CA TRP A 13 1.91 13.19 -0.30
C TRP A 13 2.26 12.91 1.17
N PRO A 14 2.69 11.70 1.53
CA PRO A 14 3.12 11.39 2.88
C PRO A 14 4.17 12.36 3.45
N GLU A 15 5.14 12.78 2.63
CA GLU A 15 6.17 13.76 2.98
C GLU A 15 5.64 15.17 3.29
N ASP A 16 4.46 15.52 2.77
CA ASP A 16 3.80 16.82 3.00
C ASP A 16 2.89 16.80 4.25
N THR A 17 2.85 15.68 4.97
CA THR A 17 2.09 15.55 6.22
C THR A 17 2.99 15.59 7.45
N ILE A 18 2.39 15.90 8.60
CA ILE A 18 3.11 15.93 9.89
C ILE A 18 3.75 14.57 10.23
N GLN A 19 3.14 13.46 9.79
CA GLN A 19 3.66 12.11 10.01
C GLN A 19 4.91 11.79 9.18
N GLY A 20 5.10 12.50 8.07
CA GLY A 20 6.10 12.22 7.06
C GLY A 20 5.92 10.86 6.36
N ARG A 21 6.80 10.60 5.39
CA ARG A 21 6.87 9.32 4.71
C ARG A 21 7.48 8.25 5.63
N ARG A 22 6.85 7.07 5.69
CA ARG A 22 7.31 5.87 6.40
C ARG A 22 7.64 4.77 5.39
N PHE A 23 8.41 3.77 5.81
CA PHE A 23 8.86 2.69 4.92
C PHE A 23 7.72 1.85 4.33
N PHE A 24 6.56 1.78 5.01
CA PHE A 24 5.40 1.05 4.53
C PHE A 24 4.55 1.86 3.53
N HIS A 25 4.85 3.15 3.35
CA HIS A 25 4.14 3.95 2.35
C HIS A 25 4.65 3.61 0.95
N GLY A 26 3.72 3.32 0.04
CA GLY A 26 4.07 3.09 -1.37
C GLY A 26 4.53 4.38 -2.05
N LEU A 27 5.31 4.24 -3.12
CA LEU A 27 5.84 5.34 -3.93
C LEU A 27 4.71 6.19 -4.52
N ARG A 28 3.58 5.57 -4.86
CA ARG A 28 2.39 6.19 -5.47
C ARG A 28 1.24 6.41 -4.47
N GLU A 29 1.54 6.38 -3.18
CA GLU A 29 0.55 6.56 -2.11
C GLU A 29 0.26 8.03 -1.86
N LEU A 30 -1.03 8.37 -1.83
CA LEU A 30 -1.58 9.67 -1.48
C LEU A 30 -2.57 9.55 -0.31
N PHE A 31 -2.70 10.61 0.48
CA PHE A 31 -3.67 10.67 1.57
C PHE A 31 -4.83 11.59 1.22
N LEU A 32 -6.05 11.07 1.26
CA LEU A 32 -7.27 11.84 1.02
C LEU A 32 -7.51 12.79 2.19
N SER A 33 -7.40 14.10 2.00
CA SER A 33 -7.55 15.04 3.12
C SER A 33 -8.97 15.56 3.29
N ASP A 34 -9.28 16.20 4.42
CA ASP A 34 -10.49 17.02 4.62
C ASP A 34 -10.38 18.43 4.01
N HIS A 35 -9.25 18.76 3.38
CA HIS A 35 -8.97 20.06 2.82
C HIS A 35 -9.63 20.24 1.44
N SER A 36 -10.46 21.27 1.30
CA SER A 36 -11.11 21.64 0.04
C SER A 36 -11.02 23.12 -0.25
N GLU A 37 -10.71 23.48 -1.49
CA GLU A 37 -10.52 24.86 -1.95
C GLU A 37 -11.04 25.04 -3.39
N ASP A 38 -11.37 26.28 -3.75
CA ASP A 38 -11.79 26.64 -5.11
C ASP A 38 -10.57 27.04 -5.96
N HIS A 39 -10.39 26.38 -7.09
CA HIS A 39 -9.33 26.67 -8.05
C HIS A 39 -9.88 26.98 -9.44
N TYR A 40 -9.10 27.72 -10.21
CA TYR A 40 -9.35 27.95 -11.62
C TYR A 40 -9.06 26.68 -12.42
N VAL A 41 -9.90 26.38 -13.42
CA VAL A 41 -9.74 25.17 -14.25
C VAL A 41 -8.45 25.19 -15.05
N GLU A 42 -7.91 26.36 -15.32
CA GLU A 42 -6.66 26.58 -16.05
C GLU A 42 -5.43 26.07 -15.29
N CYS A 43 -5.55 25.83 -13.97
CA CYS A 43 -4.49 25.23 -13.16
C CYS A 43 -4.42 23.69 -13.31
N ILE A 44 -5.34 23.07 -14.03
CA ILE A 44 -5.39 21.61 -14.21
C ILE A 44 -4.44 21.21 -15.34
N ASN A 45 -3.37 20.49 -14.99
CA ASN A 45 -2.37 20.01 -15.95
C ASN A 45 -2.83 18.76 -16.72
N GLY A 46 -3.68 17.93 -16.12
CA GLY A 46 -4.09 16.65 -16.68
C GLY A 46 -4.96 15.86 -15.72
N LYS A 47 -5.36 14.67 -16.16
CA LYS A 47 -6.10 13.70 -15.34
C LYS A 47 -5.14 12.64 -14.81
N CYS A 48 -5.42 12.14 -13.60
CA CYS A 48 -4.83 10.95 -13.03
C CYS A 48 -5.91 10.07 -12.38
N ASN A 49 -5.55 8.86 -11.97
CA ASN A 49 -6.43 7.95 -11.25
C ASN A 49 -5.90 7.79 -9.82
N VAL A 50 -6.76 7.99 -8.82
CA VAL A 50 -6.45 7.70 -7.42
C VAL A 50 -7.50 6.70 -6.92
N ARG A 51 -7.06 5.50 -6.55
CA ARG A 51 -7.93 4.36 -6.20
C ARG A 51 -7.77 3.97 -4.74
N ALA A 52 -8.74 3.24 -4.18
CA ALA A 52 -8.49 2.59 -2.90
C ALA A 52 -7.37 1.54 -3.06
N LEU A 53 -6.65 1.22 -1.98
CA LEU A 53 -5.50 0.29 -2.05
C LEU A 53 -5.90 -1.08 -2.62
N ASP A 54 -7.02 -1.64 -2.21
CA ASP A 54 -7.53 -2.92 -2.71
C ASP A 54 -7.75 -2.89 -4.23
N GLU A 55 -8.43 -1.87 -4.74
CA GLU A 55 -8.63 -1.65 -6.18
C GLU A 55 -7.30 -1.45 -6.93
N TYR A 56 -6.33 -0.78 -6.32
CA TYR A 56 -5.01 -0.56 -6.93
C TYR A 56 -4.22 -1.87 -7.05
N GLN A 57 -4.33 -2.74 -6.05
CA GLN A 57 -3.65 -4.05 -6.07
C GLN A 57 -4.22 -5.03 -7.10
N GLU A 58 -5.45 -4.79 -7.57
CA GLU A 58 -6.10 -5.58 -8.62
C GLU A 58 -5.71 -5.14 -10.05
N LEU A 59 -4.91 -4.08 -10.20
CA LEU A 59 -4.47 -3.62 -11.53
C LEU A 59 -3.50 -4.61 -12.18
N ASP A 60 -3.82 -5.05 -13.40
CA ASP A 60 -2.92 -5.87 -14.22
C ASP A 60 -1.60 -5.15 -14.53
N LEU A 61 -1.69 -3.84 -14.81
CA LEU A 61 -0.56 -2.95 -15.06
C LEU A 61 -0.80 -1.61 -14.36
N VAL A 62 0.21 -1.14 -13.64
CA VAL A 62 0.23 0.20 -13.04
C VAL A 62 0.84 1.18 -14.04
N MET A 63 0.09 2.20 -14.44
CA MET A 63 0.55 3.26 -15.33
C MET A 63 1.11 4.46 -14.55
N ASP A 64 1.73 5.40 -15.27
CA ASP A 64 2.38 6.56 -14.65
C ASP A 64 1.41 7.53 -13.95
N ASP A 65 0.15 7.54 -14.37
CA ASP A 65 -0.93 8.35 -13.82
C ASP A 65 -1.82 7.60 -12.81
N ASP A 66 -1.44 6.38 -12.42
CA ASP A 66 -2.11 5.63 -11.35
C ASP A 66 -1.46 5.89 -9.99
N TYR A 67 -2.32 6.16 -9.01
CA TYR A 67 -2.01 6.39 -7.61
C TYR A 67 -3.03 5.66 -6.74
N PHE A 68 -2.72 5.54 -5.45
CA PHE A 68 -3.64 4.92 -4.50
C PHE A 68 -3.71 5.67 -3.18
N TRP A 69 -4.80 5.43 -2.44
CA TRP A 69 -5.00 5.92 -1.09
C TRP A 69 -5.58 4.83 -0.20
N ARG A 70 -5.25 4.91 1.08
CA ARG A 70 -5.87 4.08 2.14
C ARG A 70 -6.04 4.80 3.46
N PHE A 71 -5.44 5.99 3.58
CA PHE A 71 -5.57 6.86 4.73
C PHE A 71 -6.30 8.14 4.32
N GLN A 72 -7.15 8.61 5.23
CA GLN A 72 -7.59 9.99 5.24
C GLN A 72 -6.65 10.82 6.11
N TYR A 73 -6.36 12.05 5.71
CA TYR A 73 -5.56 13.00 6.46
C TYR A 73 -6.43 14.15 6.98
N ILE A 74 -6.58 14.25 8.30
CA ILE A 74 -7.27 15.37 8.95
C ILE A 74 -6.24 16.50 9.12
N ARG A 75 -6.28 17.47 8.21
CA ARG A 75 -5.21 18.47 8.03
C ARG A 75 -4.97 19.30 9.30
N ASN A 76 -6.04 19.69 9.98
CA ASN A 76 -5.95 20.57 11.14
C ASN A 76 -5.46 19.85 12.41
N GLU A 77 -5.68 18.54 12.49
CA GLU A 77 -5.22 17.71 13.61
C GLU A 77 -3.88 17.05 13.32
N GLY A 78 -3.47 17.00 12.04
CA GLY A 78 -2.34 16.21 11.62
C GLY A 78 -2.55 14.74 11.93
N LYS A 79 -3.72 14.18 11.60
CA LYS A 79 -4.08 12.80 11.97
C LYS A 79 -4.38 11.96 10.75
N LEU A 80 -3.97 10.69 10.77
CA LEU A 80 -4.33 9.70 9.75
C LEU A 80 -5.46 8.80 10.24
N ILE A 81 -6.40 8.48 9.35
CA ILE A 81 -7.53 7.59 9.60
C ILE A 81 -7.54 6.49 8.53
N PRO A 82 -7.63 5.21 8.90
CA PRO A 82 -7.69 4.70 10.28
C PRO A 82 -6.35 4.87 11.02
N GLU A 83 -6.40 4.90 12.37
CA GLU A 83 -5.20 5.01 13.21
C GLU A 83 -4.39 3.71 13.27
N SER A 84 -5.08 2.57 13.10
CA SER A 84 -4.49 1.25 13.01
C SER A 84 -4.91 0.57 11.72
N VAL A 85 -4.01 -0.22 11.17
CA VAL A 85 -4.21 -1.03 9.97
C VAL A 85 -3.67 -2.42 10.23
N GLU A 86 -4.10 -3.38 9.42
CA GLU A 86 -3.56 -4.72 9.45
C GLU A 86 -2.05 -4.70 9.15
N VAL A 87 -1.32 -5.55 9.87
CA VAL A 87 0.12 -5.70 9.75
C VAL A 87 0.46 -7.13 9.43
N PHE A 88 1.55 -7.32 8.70
CA PHE A 88 1.98 -8.63 8.21
C PHE A 88 3.46 -8.85 8.53
N CYS A 89 3.89 -10.09 8.29
CA CYS A 89 5.28 -10.52 8.40
C CYS A 89 5.82 -10.44 9.83
N ILE A 90 7.03 -10.98 10.03
CA ILE A 90 7.77 -10.91 11.30
C ILE A 90 8.15 -9.48 11.72
N CYS A 91 8.06 -8.51 10.81
CA CYS A 91 8.33 -7.10 11.10
C CYS A 91 7.11 -6.33 11.60
N GLU A 92 5.91 -6.92 11.57
CA GLU A 92 4.65 -6.31 12.02
C GLU A 92 4.41 -4.94 11.37
N THR A 93 4.46 -4.91 10.04
CA THR A 93 4.33 -3.66 9.29
C THR A 93 3.13 -3.69 8.36
N PRO A 94 2.46 -2.54 8.13
CA PRO A 94 1.42 -2.46 7.12
C PRO A 94 1.95 -2.85 5.74
N LEU A 95 1.06 -3.32 4.88
CA LEU A 95 1.40 -3.70 3.52
C LEU A 95 1.99 -2.52 2.74
N ASN A 96 3.10 -2.75 2.03
CA ASN A 96 3.57 -1.82 1.01
C ASN A 96 3.45 -2.53 -0.36
N PRO A 97 2.62 -2.04 -1.30
CA PRO A 97 2.41 -2.71 -2.58
C PRO A 97 3.65 -2.76 -3.47
N ASP A 98 4.67 -1.95 -3.18
CA ASP A 98 5.94 -1.96 -3.90
C ASP A 98 6.89 -3.06 -3.40
N LEU A 99 6.65 -3.63 -2.23
CA LEU A 99 7.49 -4.67 -1.63
C LEU A 99 7.00 -6.06 -2.01
N ARG A 100 7.94 -6.94 -2.34
CA ARG A 100 7.64 -8.33 -2.69
C ARG A 100 7.42 -9.17 -1.43
N MET A 101 6.29 -9.87 -1.41
CA MET A 101 5.89 -10.75 -0.32
C MET A 101 5.52 -12.14 -0.84
N ILE A 102 5.60 -13.14 0.02
CA ILE A 102 5.17 -14.51 -0.24
C ILE A 102 4.24 -15.00 0.86
N LEU A 103 3.20 -15.74 0.49
CA LEU A 103 2.23 -16.31 1.42
C LEU A 103 2.78 -17.62 2.03
N CYS A 104 2.64 -17.78 3.33
CA CYS A 104 2.91 -19.04 4.00
C CYS A 104 1.70 -19.98 3.95
N ASP A 105 1.86 -21.18 3.40
CA ASP A 105 0.77 -22.16 3.28
C ASP A 105 0.31 -22.71 4.63
N GLY A 106 1.15 -22.63 5.67
CA GLY A 106 0.83 -23.12 7.00
C GLY A 106 -0.01 -22.16 7.84
N CYS A 107 0.37 -20.87 7.90
CA CYS A 107 -0.30 -19.88 8.74
C CYS A 107 -1.13 -18.85 7.97
N GLN A 108 -1.08 -18.88 6.63
CA GLN A 108 -1.79 -17.95 5.75
C GLN A 108 -1.43 -16.47 6.00
N ASP A 109 -0.20 -16.22 6.45
CA ASP A 109 0.37 -14.87 6.64
C ASP A 109 1.40 -14.56 5.53
N TRP A 110 1.59 -13.28 5.25
CA TRP A 110 2.46 -12.76 4.21
C TRP A 110 3.82 -12.35 4.77
N PHE A 111 4.89 -12.72 4.07
CA PHE A 111 6.26 -12.43 4.49
C PHE A 111 7.02 -11.67 3.40
N HIS A 112 7.63 -10.54 3.75
CA HIS A 112 8.55 -9.88 2.83
C HIS A 112 9.72 -10.80 2.51
N LEU A 113 10.09 -10.88 1.24
CA LEU A 113 11.20 -11.74 0.80
C LEU A 113 12.51 -11.38 1.53
N TYR A 114 12.77 -10.08 1.72
CA TYR A 114 13.96 -9.61 2.43
C TYR A 114 13.96 -9.99 3.93
N CYS A 115 12.79 -9.96 4.61
CA CYS A 115 12.69 -10.32 6.03
C CYS A 115 13.06 -11.78 6.29
N ILE A 116 12.82 -12.65 5.32
CA ILE A 116 13.10 -14.09 5.40
C ILE A 116 14.37 -14.49 4.64
N ASN A 117 15.16 -13.51 4.20
CA ASN A 117 16.38 -13.69 3.41
C ASN A 117 16.18 -14.59 2.18
N MET A 118 15.11 -14.33 1.42
CA MET A 118 14.77 -14.99 0.17
C MET A 118 14.91 -14.00 -0.98
N SER A 119 15.49 -14.45 -2.09
CA SER A 119 15.53 -13.68 -3.34
C SER A 119 14.24 -13.83 -4.14
N LEU A 120 13.99 -12.90 -5.07
CA LEU A 120 12.87 -13.01 -6.00
C LEU A 120 12.96 -14.28 -6.84
N GLU A 121 14.16 -14.63 -7.32
CA GLU A 121 14.38 -15.85 -8.11
C GLU A 121 14.06 -17.12 -7.32
N GLU A 122 14.44 -17.20 -6.05
CA GLU A 122 14.07 -18.34 -5.20
C GLU A 122 12.57 -18.44 -5.00
N SER A 123 11.90 -17.30 -4.79
CA SER A 123 10.45 -17.27 -4.56
C SER A 123 9.65 -17.74 -5.79
N THR A 124 10.14 -17.52 -7.01
CA THR A 124 9.45 -17.95 -8.23
C THR A 124 9.66 -19.43 -8.56
N ARG A 125 10.63 -20.10 -7.93
CA ARG A 125 10.94 -21.52 -8.15
C ARG A 125 10.25 -22.46 -7.17
N ILE A 126 9.61 -21.94 -6.11
CA ILE A 126 8.93 -22.75 -5.11
C ILE A 126 7.42 -22.72 -5.32
N SER A 127 6.76 -23.89 -5.20
CA SER A 127 5.30 -23.99 -5.26
C SER A 127 4.64 -23.75 -3.90
N HIS A 128 5.35 -24.08 -2.82
CA HIS A 128 4.86 -23.98 -1.46
C HIS A 128 5.90 -23.31 -0.57
N TYR A 129 5.46 -22.36 0.25
CA TYR A 129 6.29 -21.70 1.23
C TYR A 129 5.74 -21.92 2.64
N TYR A 130 6.65 -22.23 3.57
CA TYR A 130 6.34 -22.33 4.99
C TYR A 130 7.34 -21.48 5.77
N CYS A 131 6.82 -20.58 6.61
CA CYS A 131 7.63 -19.70 7.45
C CYS A 131 8.41 -20.48 8.51
N GLY A 132 9.41 -19.85 9.12
CA GLY A 132 10.27 -20.48 10.13
C GLY A 132 9.48 -21.09 11.30
N THR A 133 8.43 -20.41 11.75
CA THR A 133 7.54 -20.89 12.81
C THR A 133 6.77 -22.15 12.40
N CYS A 134 6.19 -22.19 11.20
CA CYS A 134 5.46 -23.35 10.70
C CYS A 134 6.37 -24.56 10.50
N ARG A 135 7.61 -24.35 10.01
CA ARG A 135 8.62 -25.41 9.86
C ARG A 135 8.99 -26.04 11.20
N SER A 136 9.26 -25.22 12.21
CA SER A 136 9.63 -25.69 13.55
C SER A 136 8.49 -26.38 14.29
N ALA A 137 7.25 -26.01 14.00
CA ALA A 137 6.07 -26.52 14.70
C ALA A 137 5.54 -27.87 14.17
N ASN A 138 6.20 -28.50 13.17
CA ASN A 138 5.73 -29.75 12.53
C ASN A 138 4.24 -29.71 12.14
N ARG A 139 3.75 -28.54 11.73
CA ARG A 139 2.36 -28.38 11.25
C ARG A 139 2.17 -28.94 9.82
N HIS A 140 3.15 -29.69 9.32
CA HIS A 140 3.13 -30.42 8.06
C HIS A 140 2.49 -31.81 8.23
N HIS A 141 1.22 -31.86 8.62
CA HIS A 141 0.47 -33.09 8.48
C HIS A 141 -0.16 -33.14 7.08
N HIS A 142 0.39 -34.05 6.25
CA HIS A 142 -0.06 -34.49 4.93
C HIS A 142 0.26 -33.51 3.78
N ILE A 143 0.98 -33.90 2.73
CA ILE A 143 0.69 -35.04 1.85
C ILE A 143 1.98 -35.79 1.47
N LEU A 144 2.05 -37.08 1.84
CA LEU A 144 2.70 -38.10 1.01
C LEU A 144 1.61 -38.61 0.05
N VAL A 145 1.75 -38.33 -1.24
CA VAL A 145 1.39 -39.22 -2.35
C VAL A 145 2.36 -38.97 -3.49
#